data_AF-A0A840DXX8-F1
#
_entry.id   AF-A0A840DXX8-F1
#
_cell.length_a   1.000
_cell.length_b   1.000
_cell.length_c   1.000
_cell.angle_alpha   90.00
_cell.angle_beta   90.00
_cell.angle_gamma   90.00
#
_symmetry.space_group_name_H-M   'P 1'
#
loop_
_entity.id
_entity.type
_entity.pdbx_description
1 polymer ?
#
loop_
_entity_poly.entity_id
_entity_poly.type
_entity_poly.pdbx_seq_one_letter_code
_entity_poly.pdbx_strand_id
1 'polypeptide(L)' 'MALMNRLNARSVATLGAGKYNDGAGLLLHKRKDGGAQWILRYTLHGRRREMGLGALRDVSLKKPVN' A
#
# COMPACT_ATOMS: atom_id res chain seq x y z
N MET A 1 -7.73 -18.20 2.07
CA MET A 1 -6.59 -17.27 2.28
C MET A 1 -6.88 -15.96 1.58
N ALA A 2 -6.62 -14.81 2.20
CA ALA A 2 -6.72 -13.52 1.51
C ALA A 2 -5.55 -13.36 0.53
N LEU A 3 -5.81 -12.85 -0.69
CA LEU A 3 -4.78 -12.58 -1.69
C LEU A 3 -3.76 -11.55 -1.17
N MET A 4 -2.48 -11.86 -1.35
CA MET A 4 -1.32 -11.00 -1.04
C MET A 4 -0.63 -10.56 -2.34
N ASN A 5 0.08 -9.43 -2.30
CA ASN A 5 0.84 -8.85 -3.43
C ASN A 5 -0.05 -8.56 -4.65
N ARG A 6 -1.19 -7.90 -4.42
CA ARG A 6 -2.20 -7.60 -5.45
C ARG A 6 -1.78 -6.45 -6.37
N LEU A 7 -0.94 -5.56 -5.89
CA LEU A 7 -0.41 -4.43 -6.62
C LEU A 7 0.88 -4.87 -7.32
N ASN A 8 1.13 -4.26 -8.48
CA ASN A 8 2.42 -4.34 -9.15
C ASN A 8 2.87 -2.93 -9.51
N ALA A 9 4.17 -2.74 -9.70
CA ALA A 9 4.75 -1.41 -9.91
C ALA A 9 4.14 -0.67 -11.11
N ARG A 10 3.76 -1.39 -12.18
CA ARG A 10 3.17 -0.80 -13.39
C ARG A 10 1.76 -0.29 -13.15
N SER A 11 0.92 -1.06 -12.46
CA SER A 11 -0.46 -0.65 -12.15
C SER A 11 -0.50 0.50 -11.16
N VAL A 12 0.40 0.53 -10.17
CA VAL A 12 0.46 1.59 -9.16
C VAL A 12 0.66 2.99 -9.77
N ALA A 13 1.43 3.09 -10.87
CA ALA A 13 1.70 4.36 -11.55
C ALA A 13 0.41 5.01 -12.09
N THR A 14 -0.55 4.22 -12.57
CA THR A 14 -1.77 4.72 -13.25
C THR A 14 -2.97 4.92 -12.32
N LEU A 15 -2.88 4.47 -11.06
CA LEU A 15 -3.98 4.62 -10.09
C LEU A 15 -4.29 6.09 -9.80
N GLY A 16 -5.56 6.42 -9.58
CA GLY A 16 -5.98 7.74 -9.09
C GLY A 16 -5.68 7.94 -7.61
N ALA A 17 -6.21 9.03 -7.04
CA ALA A 17 -6.20 9.21 -5.59
C ALA A 17 -7.11 8.17 -4.90
N GLY A 18 -6.66 7.60 -3.78
CA GLY A 18 -7.39 6.56 -3.07
C GLY A 18 -6.51 5.70 -2.16
N LYS A 19 -7.16 4.77 -1.43
CA LYS A 19 -6.48 3.73 -0.65
C LYS A 19 -6.64 2.38 -1.35
N TYR A 20 -5.53 1.76 -1.72
CA TYR A 20 -5.48 0.50 -2.47
C TYR A 20 -4.86 -0.59 -1.61
N ASN A 21 -5.56 -1.70 -1.42
CA ASN A 21 -5.07 -2.82 -0.61
C ASN A 21 -4.13 -3.71 -1.43
N ASP A 22 -2.94 -3.96 -0.91
CA ASP A 22 -1.97 -4.90 -1.47
C ASP A 22 -2.04 -6.29 -0.81
N GLY A 23 -2.72 -6.39 0.33
CA GLY A 23 -2.87 -7.63 1.11
C GLY A 23 -2.10 -7.58 2.42
N ALA A 24 -2.36 -8.53 3.33
CA ALA A 24 -1.73 -8.60 4.65
C ALA A 24 -1.81 -7.30 5.50
N GLY A 25 -2.79 -6.44 5.24
CA GLY A 25 -2.89 -5.13 5.89
C GLY A 25 -2.02 -4.03 5.28
N LEU A 26 -1.28 -4.28 4.20
CA LEU A 26 -0.57 -3.26 3.44
C LEU A 26 -1.52 -2.49 2.51
N LEU A 27 -1.47 -1.17 2.57
CA LEU A 27 -2.21 -0.27 1.70
C LEU A 27 -1.29 0.78 1.08
N LEU A 28 -1.53 1.10 -0.19
CA LEU A 28 -1.04 2.31 -0.82
C LEU A 28 -2.07 3.42 -0.67
N HIS A 29 -1.69 4.55 -0.10
CA HIS A 29 -2.51 5.76 -0.05
C HIS A 29 -1.97 6.78 -1.06
N LYS A 30 -2.68 6.98 -2.18
CA LYS A 30 -2.44 8.04 -3.16
C LYS A 30 -3.31 9.25 -2.81
N ARG A 31 -2.70 10.41 -2.60
CA ARG A 31 -3.35 11.67 -2.25
C ARG A 31 -3.67 12.47 -3.51
N LYS A 32 -4.64 13.38 -3.41
CA LYS A 32 -5.06 14.26 -4.52
C LYS A 32 -3.95 15.22 -4.98
N ASP A 33 -3.01 15.53 -4.10
CA ASP A 33 -1.82 16.37 -4.36
C ASP A 33 -0.69 15.63 -5.11
N GLY A 34 -0.90 14.37 -5.49
CA GLY A 34 0.09 13.54 -6.17
C GLY A 34 1.05 12.79 -5.23
N GLY A 35 1.01 13.05 -3.92
CA GLY A 35 1.79 12.31 -2.94
C GLY A 35 1.26 10.88 -2.76
N ALA A 36 2.16 9.92 -2.52
CA ALA A 36 1.79 8.53 -2.26
C ALA A 36 2.64 7.92 -1.15
N GLN A 37 2.02 7.17 -0.23
CA GLN A 37 2.69 6.53 0.89
C GLN A 37 2.13 5.13 1.18
N TRP A 38 2.98 4.27 1.72
CA TRP A 38 2.59 2.97 2.24
C TRP A 38 2.06 3.07 3.66
N ILE A 39 1.02 2.30 3.95
CA ILE A 39 0.39 2.22 5.27
C ILE A 39 0.25 0.75 5.64
N LEU A 40 0.73 0.36 6.82
CA LEU A 40 0.36 -0.87 7.47
C LEU A 40 -0.87 -0.63 8.36
N ARG A 41 -1.96 -1.31 8.04
CA ARG A 41 -3.15 -1.41 8.88
C ARG A 41 -3.09 -2.69 9.71
N TYR A 42 -3.19 -2.54 11.02
CA TYR A 42 -3.13 -3.65 11.95
C TYR A 42 -4.08 -3.43 13.14
N THR A 43 -4.36 -4.48 13.89
CA THR A 43 -5.13 -4.42 15.14
C THR A 43 -4.19 -4.72 16.29
N LEU A 44 -4.14 -3.82 17.27
CA LEU A 44 -3.35 -3.99 18.48
C LEU A 44 -4.24 -3.67 19.69
N HIS A 45 -4.37 -4.63 20.62
CA HIS A 45 -5.27 -4.56 21.78
C HIS A 45 -6.72 -4.24 21.38
N GLY A 46 -7.26 -4.95 20.38
CA GLY A 46 -8.63 -4.78 19.89
C GLY A 46 -8.92 -3.48 19.13
N ARG A 47 -7.93 -2.59 18.99
CA ARG A 47 -8.07 -1.31 18.29
C ARG A 47 -7.31 -1.32 16.97
N ARG A 48 -7.99 -0.88 15.90
CA ARG A 48 -7.38 -0.73 14.59
C ARG A 48 -6.48 0.51 14.55
N ARG A 49 -5.30 0.34 13.96
CA ARG A 49 -4.27 1.38 13.82
C ARG A 49 -3.73 1.39 12.39
N GLU A 50 -3.14 2.52 12.01
CA GLU A 50 -2.43 2.71 10.75
C GLU A 50 -1.01 3.22 11.09
N MET A 51 0.01 2.66 10.45
CA MET A 51 1.41 3.08 10.56
C MET A 51 1.94 3.40 9.16
N GLY A 52 2.55 4.57 8.98
CA GLY A 52 3.22 4.93 7.73
C GLY A 52 4.51 4.13 7.58
N LEU A 53 4.76 3.58 6.38
CA LEU A 53 5.97 2.83 6.05
C LEU A 53 6.92 3.57 5.10
N GLY A 54 6.57 4.81 4.72
CA GLY A 54 7.37 5.65 3.82
C GLY A 54 6.65 6.01 2.52
N ALA A 55 7.22 6.94 1.77
CA ALA A 55 6.68 7.36 0.49
C ALA A 55 6.92 6.30 -0.58
N LEU A 56 6.01 6.19 -1.55
CA LEU A 56 6.12 5.23 -2.67
C LEU A 56 7.43 5.40 -3.48
N ARG A 57 7.96 6.63 -3.54
CA ARG A 57 9.21 6.93 -4.24
C ARG A 57 10.46 6.35 -3.55
N ASP A 58 10.40 6.19 -2.23
CA ASP A 58 11.50 5.70 -1.42
C ASP A 58 11.39 4.18 -1.18
N VAL A 59 10.15 3.68 -1.12
CA VAL A 59 9.83 2.27 -0.87
C VAL A 59 9.03 1.72 -2.05
N SER A 60 9.72 0.95 -2.90
CA SER A 60 9.12 0.32 -4.08
C SER A 60 8.55 -1.07 -3.80
N LEU A 61 7.59 -1.50 -4.62
CA LEU A 61 7.17 -2.90 -4.62
C LEU A 61 8.30 -3.78 -5.17
N LYS A 62 8.51 -4.93 -4.53
CA LYS A 62 9.38 -5.96 -5.09
C LYS A 62 8.83 -6.39 -6.45
N LYS A 63 9.72 -6.59 -7.43
CA LYS A 63 9.33 -7.18 -8.71
C LYS A 63 8.69 -8.56 -8.46
N PRO A 64 7.61 -8.92 -9.19
CA PRO A 64 7.11 -10.28 -9.18
C PRO A 64 8.26 -11.22 -9.55
N VAL A 65 8.41 -12.30 -8.79
CA VAL A 65 9.31 -13.40 -9.16
C VAL A 65 8.48 -14.29 -10.08
N ASN A 66 8.87 -14.39 -11.36
CA ASN A 66 8.35 -15.41 -12.26
C ASN A 66 8.97 -16.76 -11.91
#